data_AF-A0A957TQ96-F1
#
_entry.id   AF-A0A957TQ96-F1
#
_cell.length_a   1.000
_cell.length_b   1.000
_cell.length_c   1.000
_cell.angle_alpha   90.00
_cell.angle_beta   90.00
_cell.angle_gamma   90.00
#
_symmetry.space_group_name_H-M   'P 1'
#
loop_
_entity.id
_entity.type
_entity.pdbx_description
1 polymer ?
#
loop_
_entity_poly.entity_id
_entity_poly.type
_entity_poly.pdbx_seq_one_letter_code
_entity_poly.pdbx_strand_id
1 'polypeptide(L)'
;MHIHEYQQWLKEWDEARDFDRVLPSHTLLHALEELGEISKLVQQIEGYRTSNGKDEETVRQELALELSDLQVMIFKVAYLCGIEMEEAMRLGQQKADQRFPNAEDGPVQRRAYWQQFQQYITAHKLDP
;
A
#
# COMPACT_ATOMS: atom_id res chain seq x y z
N MET A 1 18.17 -5.88 4.35
CA MET A 1 17.48 -6.94 3.60
C MET A 1 17.03 -6.35 2.28
N HIS A 2 17.45 -6.96 1.19
CA HIS A 2 17.01 -6.63 -0.16
C HIS A 2 15.63 -7.22 -0.44
N ILE A 3 14.95 -6.71 -1.47
CA ILE A 3 13.60 -7.13 -1.84
C ILE A 3 13.59 -8.61 -2.26
N HIS A 4 14.57 -8.99 -3.09
CA HIS A 4 14.79 -10.37 -3.48
C HIS A 4 15.00 -11.30 -2.27
N GLU A 5 15.85 -10.91 -1.31
CA GLU A 5 16.15 -11.70 -0.11
C GLU A 5 14.89 -11.96 0.73
N TYR A 6 14.05 -10.93 0.90
CA TYR A 6 12.81 -11.07 1.65
C TYR A 6 11.79 -11.96 0.93
N GLN A 7 11.62 -11.77 -0.37
CA GLN A 7 10.71 -12.59 -1.17
C GLN A 7 11.11 -14.07 -1.10
N GLN A 8 12.41 -14.37 -1.19
CA GLN A 8 12.92 -15.72 -1.10
C GLN A 8 12.73 -16.32 0.30
N TRP A 9 13.03 -15.56 1.36
CA TRP A 9 12.77 -15.98 2.73
C TRP A 9 11.29 -16.31 2.96
N LEU A 10 10.38 -15.47 2.47
CA LEU A 10 8.93 -15.70 2.62
C LEU A 10 8.50 -16.97 1.90
N LYS A 11 8.98 -17.19 0.67
CA LYS A 11 8.68 -18.39 -0.09
C LYS A 11 9.13 -19.65 0.66
N GLU A 12 10.38 -19.69 1.13
CA GLU A 12 10.91 -20.83 1.89
C GLU A 12 10.14 -21.06 3.19
N TRP A 13 9.75 -19.98 3.87
CA TRP A 13 8.97 -20.03 5.10
C TRP A 13 7.57 -20.63 4.86
N ASP A 14 6.92 -20.26 3.75
CA ASP A 14 5.61 -20.78 3.34
C ASP A 14 5.69 -22.24 2.88
N GLU A 15 6.68 -22.60 2.06
CA GLU A 15 6.90 -23.98 1.59
C GLU A 15 7.12 -24.94 2.77
N ALA A 16 7.86 -24.50 3.80
CA ALA A 16 8.07 -25.28 5.02
C ALA A 16 6.78 -25.54 5.82
N ARG A 17 5.67 -24.87 5.48
CA ARG A 17 4.37 -24.92 6.17
C ARG A 17 3.23 -25.35 5.23
N ASP A 18 3.53 -25.77 4.00
CA ASP A 18 2.56 -26.05 2.93
C ASP A 18 1.64 -24.86 2.59
N PHE A 19 2.03 -23.64 2.96
CA PHE A 19 1.26 -22.42 2.70
C PHE A 19 1.45 -21.91 1.26
N ASP A 20 2.44 -22.42 0.54
CA ASP A 20 2.65 -22.22 -0.90
C ASP A 20 1.55 -22.86 -1.76
N ARG A 21 0.76 -23.77 -1.19
CA ARG A 21 -0.36 -24.44 -1.88
C ARG A 21 -1.65 -23.62 -1.91
N VAL A 22 -1.67 -22.46 -1.25
CA VAL A 22 -2.82 -21.54 -1.27
C VAL A 22 -2.95 -20.91 -2.65
N LEU A 23 -4.17 -20.86 -3.19
CA LEU A 23 -4.42 -20.27 -4.51
C LEU A 23 -4.08 -18.76 -4.52
N PRO A 24 -3.48 -18.23 -5.61
CA PRO A 24 -3.23 -16.80 -5.73
C PRO A 24 -4.49 -15.94 -5.54
N SER A 25 -5.66 -16.43 -5.97
CA SER A 25 -6.95 -15.75 -5.77
C SER A 25 -7.33 -15.60 -4.30
N HIS A 26 -7.00 -16.60 -3.46
CA HIS A 26 -7.24 -16.52 -2.02
C HIS A 26 -6.22 -15.60 -1.35
N THR A 27 -4.94 -15.67 -1.72
CA THR A 27 -3.94 -14.71 -1.23
C THR A 27 -4.32 -13.27 -1.59
N LEU A 28 -4.85 -13.04 -2.79
CA LEU A 28 -5.35 -11.72 -3.19
C LEU A 28 -6.55 -11.28 -2.36
N LEU A 29 -7.46 -12.20 -2.01
CA LEU A 29 -8.57 -11.89 -1.10
C LEU A 29 -8.04 -11.42 0.27
N HIS A 30 -7.07 -12.12 0.84
CA HIS A 30 -6.44 -11.71 2.11
C HIS A 30 -5.76 -10.33 1.97
N ALA A 31 -5.07 -10.06 0.86
CA ALA A 31 -4.50 -8.72 0.60
C ALA A 31 -5.56 -7.61 0.62
N LEU A 32 -6.79 -7.90 0.15
CA LEU A 32 -7.90 -6.94 0.22
C LEU A 32 -8.40 -6.73 1.66
N GLU A 33 -8.35 -7.77 2.49
CA GLU A 33 -8.69 -7.68 3.92
C GLU A 33 -7.69 -6.77 4.64
N GLU A 34 -6.37 -6.97 4.44
CA GLU A 34 -5.33 -6.11 5.05
C GLU A 34 -5.42 -4.66 4.56
N LEU A 35 -5.75 -4.46 3.27
CA LEU A 35 -6.00 -3.13 2.74
C LEU A 35 -7.22 -2.44 3.41
N GLY A 36 -8.21 -3.23 3.83
CA GLY A 36 -9.35 -2.76 4.61
C GLY A 36 -8.95 -2.28 6.00
N GLU A 37 -8.06 -3.00 6.69
CA GLU A 37 -7.52 -2.61 8.00
C GLU A 37 -6.63 -1.36 7.88
N ILE A 38 -5.76 -1.28 6.86
CA ILE A 38 -4.99 -0.07 6.53
C ILE A 38 -5.95 1.12 6.35
N SER A 39 -7.01 0.95 5.56
CA SER A 39 -8.00 2.01 5.31
C SER A 39 -8.65 2.49 6.61
N LYS A 40 -8.98 1.57 7.52
CA LYS A 40 -9.54 1.89 8.84
C LYS A 40 -8.57 2.73 9.68
N LEU A 41 -7.29 2.38 9.68
CA LEU A 41 -6.25 3.08 10.46
C LEU A 41 -5.92 4.45 9.88
N VAL A 42 -5.83 4.59 8.55
CA VAL A 42 -5.67 5.90 7.89
C VAL A 42 -6.82 6.83 8.25
N GLN A 43 -8.06 6.33 8.20
CA GLN A 43 -9.25 7.09 8.62
C GLN A 43 -9.22 7.50 10.10
N GLN A 44 -8.56 6.72 10.97
CA GLN A 44 -8.36 7.11 12.36
C GLN A 44 -7.33 8.23 12.51
N ILE A 45 -6.24 8.18 11.75
CA ILE A 45 -5.22 9.24 11.71
C ILE A 45 -5.82 10.55 11.18
N GLU A 46 -6.68 10.46 10.17
CA GLU A 46 -7.36 11.62 9.58
C GLU A 46 -8.54 12.14 10.43
N GLY A 47 -8.85 11.48 11.55
CA GLY A 47 -9.95 11.88 12.45
C GLY A 47 -11.36 11.57 11.93
N TYR A 48 -11.48 10.94 10.76
CA TYR A 48 -12.77 10.47 10.22
C TYR A 48 -13.39 9.35 11.07
N ARG A 49 -12.55 8.48 11.63
CA ARG A 49 -12.95 7.38 12.51
C ARG A 49 -12.35 7.55 13.90
N THR A 50 -13.12 7.19 14.94
CA THR A 50 -12.61 7.18 16.32
C THR A 50 -11.46 6.19 16.51
N SER A 51 -10.42 6.59 17.22
CA SER A 51 -9.29 5.73 17.62
C SER A 51 -9.62 4.82 18.81
N ASN A 52 -10.85 4.87 19.34
CA ASN A 52 -11.28 4.12 20.53
C ASN A 52 -10.36 4.33 21.75
N GLY A 53 -9.83 5.55 21.91
CA GLY A 53 -8.95 5.90 23.02
C GLY A 53 -7.47 5.56 22.81
N LYS A 54 -7.09 5.02 21.65
CA LYS A 54 -5.68 4.90 21.25
C LYS A 54 -5.13 6.29 20.95
N ASP A 55 -3.88 6.52 21.35
CA ASP A 55 -3.13 7.69 20.90
C ASP A 55 -2.67 7.50 19.43
N GLU A 56 -2.25 8.60 18.81
CA GLU A 56 -1.84 8.60 17.40
C GLU A 56 -0.64 7.68 17.13
N GLU A 57 0.30 7.60 18.08
CA GLU A 57 1.49 6.76 17.94
C GLU A 57 1.12 5.27 17.89
N THR A 58 0.19 4.83 18.75
CA THR A 58 -0.34 3.47 18.74
C THR A 58 -1.01 3.15 17.40
N VAL A 59 -1.81 4.08 16.87
CA VAL A 59 -2.47 3.90 15.55
C VAL A 59 -1.42 3.81 14.43
N ARG A 60 -0.34 4.60 14.49
CA ARG A 60 0.77 4.54 13.51
C ARG A 60 1.53 3.22 13.58
N GLN A 61 1.74 2.67 14.77
CA GLN A 61 2.38 1.37 14.95
C GLN A 61 1.53 0.24 14.39
N GLU A 62 0.22 0.26 14.64
CA GLU A 62 -0.72 -0.68 14.03
C GLU A 62 -0.70 -0.55 12.51
N LEU A 63 -0.70 0.68 11.97
CA LEU A 63 -0.63 0.90 10.53
C LEU A 63 0.64 0.32 9.92
N ALA A 64 1.78 0.41 10.62
CA ALA A 64 3.02 -0.19 10.15
C ALA A 64 2.94 -1.72 10.07
N LEU A 65 2.22 -2.38 10.99
CA LEU A 65 1.99 -3.83 10.96
C LEU A 65 1.07 -4.21 9.80
N GLU A 66 -0.07 -3.54 9.63
CA GLU A 66 -1.00 -3.85 8.54
C GLU A 66 -0.37 -3.59 7.15
N LEU A 67 0.47 -2.56 7.02
CA LEU A 67 1.27 -2.33 5.81
C LEU A 67 2.24 -3.49 5.54
N SER A 68 2.84 -4.06 6.59
CA SER A 68 3.70 -5.23 6.47
C SER A 68 2.89 -6.47 6.06
N ASP A 69 1.72 -6.69 6.64
CA ASP A 69 0.88 -7.86 6.34
C ASP A 69 0.35 -7.81 4.90
N LEU A 70 -0.08 -6.63 4.42
CA LEU A 70 -0.37 -6.42 3.01
C LEU A 70 0.86 -6.75 2.13
N GLN A 71 2.04 -6.27 2.52
CA GLN A 71 3.26 -6.49 1.75
C GLN A 71 3.64 -7.98 1.67
N VAL A 72 3.43 -8.76 2.74
CA VAL A 72 3.57 -10.23 2.74
C VAL A 72 2.65 -10.83 1.69
N MET A 73 1.38 -10.43 1.64
CA MET A 73 0.43 -10.96 0.66
C MET A 73 0.83 -10.60 -0.78
N ILE A 74 1.34 -9.39 -1.02
CA ILE A 74 1.83 -8.99 -2.36
C ILE A 74 3.04 -9.83 -2.79
N PHE A 75 4.03 -10.04 -1.91
CA PHE A 75 5.17 -10.90 -2.22
C PHE A 75 4.76 -12.36 -2.45
N LYS A 76 3.77 -12.82 -1.70
CA LYS A 76 3.19 -14.14 -1.86
C LYS A 76 2.53 -14.34 -3.22
N VAL A 77 1.66 -13.42 -3.62
CA VAL A 77 1.07 -13.42 -4.96
C VAL A 77 2.17 -13.44 -6.03
N ALA A 78 3.21 -12.61 -5.85
CA ALA A 78 4.30 -12.54 -6.80
C ALA A 78 5.04 -13.87 -6.95
N TYR A 79 5.47 -14.51 -5.84
CA TYR A 79 6.21 -15.77 -5.96
C TYR A 79 5.31 -16.91 -6.47
N LEU A 80 4.02 -16.94 -6.09
CA LEU A 80 3.07 -17.93 -6.61
C LEU A 80 2.83 -17.80 -8.12
N CYS A 81 3.02 -16.58 -8.66
CA CYS A 81 2.90 -16.29 -10.09
C CYS A 81 4.24 -16.28 -10.83
N GLY A 82 5.35 -16.64 -10.17
CA GLY A 82 6.69 -16.64 -10.79
C GLY A 82 7.24 -15.24 -11.11
N ILE A 83 6.83 -14.22 -10.35
CA ILE A 83 7.26 -12.83 -10.51
C ILE A 83 8.37 -12.52 -9.51
N GLU A 84 9.51 -12.06 -10.02
CA GLU A 84 10.60 -11.50 -9.21
C GLU A 84 10.30 -10.02 -8.94
N MET A 85 10.08 -9.67 -7.67
CA MET A 85 9.56 -8.35 -7.31
C MET A 85 10.58 -7.23 -7.40
N GLU A 86 11.86 -7.50 -7.16
CA GLU A 86 12.92 -6.49 -7.25
C GLU A 86 13.07 -6.02 -8.70
N GLU A 87 13.06 -6.96 -9.65
CA GLU A 87 13.05 -6.66 -11.08
C GLU A 87 11.75 -5.94 -11.50
N ALA A 88 10.58 -6.40 -11.05
CA ALA A 88 9.30 -5.75 -11.35
C ALA A 88 9.28 -4.29 -10.86
N MET A 89 9.85 -4.02 -9.69
CA MET A 89 9.95 -2.66 -9.15
C MET A 89 10.96 -1.80 -9.91
N ARG A 90 12.08 -2.37 -10.37
CA ARG A 90 13.03 -1.66 -11.26
C ARG A 90 12.36 -1.23 -12.57
N LEU A 91 11.58 -2.12 -13.19
CA LEU A 91 10.79 -1.79 -14.39
C LEU A 91 9.72 -0.72 -14.09
N GLY A 92 9.09 -0.81 -12.92
CA GLY A 92 8.14 0.19 -12.43
C GLY A 92 8.76 1.59 -12.27
N GLN A 93 9.98 1.67 -11.71
CA GLN A 93 10.75 2.92 -11.60
C GLN A 93 11.02 3.52 -12.98
N GLN A 94 11.54 2.72 -13.91
CA GLN A 94 11.80 3.18 -15.29
C GLN A 94 10.53 3.71 -15.98
N LYS A 95 9.42 3.02 -15.80
CA LYS A 95 8.11 3.44 -16.31
C LYS A 95 7.64 4.75 -15.66
N ALA A 96 7.89 4.95 -14.37
CA ALA A 96 7.55 6.18 -13.66
C ALA A 96 8.40 7.37 -14.15
N ASP A 97 9.72 7.18 -14.30
CA ASP A 97 10.64 8.21 -14.80
C ASP A 97 10.29 8.63 -16.24
N GLN A 98 9.91 7.69 -17.09
CA GLN A 98 9.44 7.98 -18.45
C GLN A 98 8.12 8.73 -18.47
N ARG A 99 7.20 8.41 -17.55
CA ARG A 99 5.88 9.03 -17.46
C ARG A 99 5.94 10.43 -16.85
N PHE A 100 6.87 10.67 -15.93
CA PHE A 100 7.01 11.91 -15.17
C PHE A 100 8.48 12.40 -15.17
N PRO A 101 9.02 12.80 -16.32
CA PRO A 101 10.45 13.10 -16.46
C PRO A 101 10.91 14.37 -15.72
N ASN A 102 10.00 15.31 -15.45
CA ASN A 102 10.34 16.59 -14.83
C ASN A 102 9.75 16.67 -13.41
N ALA A 103 10.62 16.66 -12.40
CA ALA A 103 10.20 16.77 -11.00
C ALA A 103 9.47 18.10 -10.69
N GLU A 104 9.75 19.17 -11.45
CA GLU A 104 9.14 20.49 -11.30
C GLU A 104 7.64 20.51 -11.63
N ASP A 105 7.15 19.54 -12.42
CA ASP A 105 5.73 19.42 -12.75
C ASP A 105 4.92 18.96 -11.53
N GLY A 106 5.53 18.21 -10.60
CA GLY A 106 4.86 17.64 -9.43
C GLY A 106 4.19 18.69 -8.54
N PRO A 107 4.91 19.73 -8.07
CA PRO A 107 4.31 20.83 -7.30
C PRO A 107 3.19 21.58 -8.04
N VAL A 108 3.29 21.73 -9.36
CA VAL A 108 2.25 22.38 -10.19
C VAL A 108 0.99 21.53 -10.22
N GLN A 109 1.12 20.24 -10.52
CA GLN A 109 0.00 19.29 -10.55
C GLN A 109 -0.67 19.16 -9.18
N ARG A 110 0.11 19.08 -8.09
CA ARG A 110 -0.41 19.04 -6.72
C ARG A 110 -1.22 20.29 -6.38
N ARG A 111 -0.74 21.48 -6.76
CA ARG A 111 -1.50 22.74 -6.56
C ARG A 111 -2.82 22.73 -7.33
N ALA A 112 -2.79 22.27 -8.59
CA ALA A 112 -4.00 22.15 -9.41
C ALA A 112 -5.02 21.18 -8.80
N TYR A 113 -4.57 20.02 -8.32
CA TYR A 113 -5.40 19.05 -7.59
C TYR A 113 -6.09 19.69 -6.37
N TRP A 114 -5.33 20.37 -5.51
CA TRP A 114 -5.91 21.01 -4.32
C TRP A 114 -6.85 22.16 -4.66
N GLN A 115 -6.52 22.97 -5.67
CA GLN A 115 -7.39 24.04 -6.14
C GLN A 115 -8.73 23.47 -6.65
N GLN A 116 -8.70 22.37 -7.40
CA GLN A 116 -9.91 21.68 -7.87
C GLN A 116 -10.72 21.13 -6.69
N PHE A 117 -10.08 20.53 -5.70
CA PHE A 117 -10.76 20.02 -4.51
C PHE A 117 -11.41 21.13 -3.67
N GLN A 118 -10.72 22.26 -3.46
CA GLN A 118 -11.27 23.44 -2.77
C GLN A 118 -12.46 24.04 -3.53
N GLN A 119 -12.39 24.09 -4.87
CA GLN A 119 -13.53 24.50 -5.71
C GLN A 119 -14.72 23.57 -5.52
N TYR A 120 -14.49 22.25 -5.47
CA TYR A 120 -15.54 21.27 -5.20
C TYR A 120 -16.20 21.48 -3.83
N ILE A 121 -15.41 21.61 -2.76
CA ILE A 121 -15.91 21.90 -1.40
C ILE A 121 -16.77 23.16 -1.40
N THR A 122 -16.26 24.25 -2.00
CA THR A 122 -16.97 25.54 -2.06
C THR A 122 -18.27 25.44 -2.85
N ALA A 123 -18.24 24.81 -4.03
CA ALA A 123 -19.42 24.67 -4.89
C ALA A 123 -20.54 23.84 -4.24
N HIS A 124 -20.18 22.87 -3.39
CA HIS A 124 -21.13 21.99 -2.71
C HIS A 124 -21.42 22.41 -1.27
N LYS A 125 -20.85 23.52 -0.79
CA LYS A 125 -21.01 24.03 0.59
C LYS A 125 -20.68 22.98 1.65
N LEU A 126 -19.62 22.20 1.41
CA LEU A 126 -19.10 21.27 2.41
C LEU A 126 -18.25 22.04 3.42
N ASP A 127 -18.34 21.65 4.69
CA ASP A 127 -17.40 22.15 5.69
C ASP A 127 -16.04 21.48 5.46
N PRO A 128 -14.94 22.25 5.33
CA PRO A 128 -13.60 21.71 5.12
C PRO A 128 -13.04 20.98 6.33
#